data_AF-A0A077RE24-F1
#
_entry.id   AF-A0A077RE24-F1
#
_cell.length_a   1.000
_cell.length_b   1.000
_cell.length_c   1.000
_cell.angle_alpha   90.00
_cell.angle_beta   90.00
_cell.angle_gamma   90.00
#
_symmetry.space_group_name_H-M   'P 1'
#
loop_
_entity.id
_entity.type
_entity.pdbx_description
1 polymer ?
#
loop_
_entity_poly.entity_id
_entity_poly.type
_entity_poly.pdbx_seq_one_letter_code
_entity_poly.pdbx_strand_id
1 'polypeptide(L)'
;MMFAPASKNVNVEGAYRIYYMEGCLTGMHLDRPLTIMSPEHERAQIWEVKKQGNDEYLIVLKSDPNVGASYPKELHPTSPVVLGRQPCKFKMMAMEQPNHFV
;
A
#
# COMPACT_ATOMS: atom_id res chain seq x y z
N MET A 1 -7.71 -11.85 31.83
CA MET A 1 -7.18 -12.35 30.54
C MET A 1 -7.83 -11.52 29.44
N MET A 2 -7.08 -10.65 28.76
CA MET A 2 -7.59 -9.97 27.56
C MET A 2 -7.31 -10.87 26.36
N PHE A 3 -8.37 -11.29 25.66
CA PHE A 3 -8.24 -11.97 24.39
C PHE A 3 -7.82 -10.95 23.34
N ALA A 4 -6.68 -11.16 22.69
CA ALA A 4 -6.39 -10.45 21.44
C ALA A 4 -7.49 -10.83 20.43
N PRO A 5 -8.13 -9.87 19.76
CA PRO A 5 -9.14 -10.18 18.77
C PRO A 5 -8.52 -11.05 17.67
N ALA A 6 -9.16 -12.18 17.39
CA ALA A 6 -8.78 -13.04 16.27
C ALA A 6 -8.77 -12.19 15.00
N SER A 7 -7.59 -12.02 14.39
CA SER A 7 -7.45 -11.35 13.10
C SER A 7 -8.36 -12.06 12.11
N LYS A 8 -9.48 -11.42 11.72
CA LYS A 8 -10.30 -11.90 10.62
C LYS A 8 -9.37 -11.97 9.40
N ASN A 9 -9.25 -13.14 8.77
CA ASN A 9 -8.57 -13.28 7.49
C ASN A 9 -9.35 -12.49 6.43
N VAL A 10 -9.01 -11.21 6.27
CA VAL A 10 -9.57 -10.37 5.22
C VAL A 10 -8.78 -10.65 3.95
N ASN A 11 -9.44 -11.23 2.94
CA ASN A 11 -8.90 -11.22 1.59
C ASN A 11 -9.05 -9.79 1.03
N VAL A 12 -7.92 -9.10 0.84
CA VAL A 12 -7.85 -7.73 0.33
C VAL A 12 -7.23 -7.65 -1.06
N GLU A 13 -7.21 -8.76 -1.80
CA GLU A 13 -6.69 -8.77 -3.17
C GLU A 13 -7.62 -7.99 -4.12
N GLY A 14 -7.03 -7.20 -5.02
CA GLY A 14 -7.79 -6.39 -5.97
C GLY A 14 -7.04 -5.17 -6.46
N ALA A 15 -7.73 -4.38 -7.30
CA ALA A 15 -7.23 -3.10 -7.79
C ALA A 15 -7.89 -1.94 -7.03
N TYR A 16 -7.08 -1.04 -6.47
CA TYR A 16 -7.52 0.01 -5.58
C TYR A 16 -6.88 1.37 -5.92
N ARG A 17 -7.59 2.45 -5.58
CA ARG A 17 -6.94 3.69 -5.16
C ARG A 17 -6.79 3.63 -3.64
N ILE A 18 -5.58 3.90 -3.15
CA ILE A 18 -5.28 3.91 -1.71
C ILE A 18 -5.28 5.36 -1.24
N TYR A 19 -6.20 5.73 -0.35
CA TYR A 19 -6.38 7.11 0.09
C TYR A 19 -5.69 7.40 1.43
N TYR A 20 -5.22 8.63 1.58
CA TYR A 20 -4.73 9.19 2.85
C TYR A 20 -5.04 10.69 2.89
N MET A 21 -5.74 11.14 3.94
CA MET A 21 -6.25 12.52 4.05
C MET A 21 -7.05 12.91 2.79
N GLU A 22 -6.68 14.01 2.12
CA GLU A 22 -7.40 14.58 0.97
C GLU A 22 -6.92 14.07 -0.40
N GLY A 23 -6.04 13.06 -0.43
CA GLY A 23 -5.49 12.55 -1.67
C GLY A 23 -5.26 11.04 -1.68
N CYS A 24 -4.65 10.56 -2.75
CA CYS A 24 -4.33 9.14 -2.91
C CYS A 24 -2.84 8.92 -3.17
N LEU A 25 -2.38 7.75 -2.75
CA LEU A 25 -1.03 7.26 -2.91
C LEU A 25 -0.67 7.22 -4.39
N THR A 26 0.39 7.94 -4.75
CA THR A 26 0.81 8.17 -6.14
C THR A 26 2.28 7.80 -6.29
N GLY A 27 2.59 6.95 -7.27
CA GLY A 27 3.94 6.53 -7.64
C GLY A 27 4.38 7.13 -8.98
N MET A 28 5.01 8.30 -8.95
CA MET A 28 5.38 9.03 -10.19
C MET A 28 6.73 8.59 -10.79
N HIS A 29 7.72 8.34 -9.94
CA HIS A 29 9.09 8.13 -10.36
C HIS A 29 9.73 6.98 -9.58
N LEU A 30 10.45 6.13 -10.28
CA LEU A 30 11.20 5.04 -9.66
C LEU A 30 12.27 5.59 -8.70
N ASP A 31 12.48 4.88 -7.60
CA ASP A 31 13.44 5.19 -6.54
C ASP A 31 13.19 6.55 -5.87
N ARG A 32 11.98 7.09 -6.03
CA ARG A 32 11.51 8.30 -5.35
C ARG A 32 10.41 7.96 -4.34
N PRO A 33 10.24 8.78 -3.29
CA PRO A 33 9.14 8.64 -2.35
C PRO A 33 7.78 8.61 -3.06
N LEU A 34 6.88 7.76 -2.57
CA LEU A 34 5.47 7.84 -2.90
C LEU A 34 4.89 9.12 -2.29
N THR A 35 3.99 9.77 -3.03
CA THR A 35 3.36 11.02 -2.62
C THR A 35 1.86 10.84 -2.47
N ILE A 36 1.21 11.78 -1.79
CA ILE A 36 -0.24 11.89 -1.72
C ILE A 36 -0.65 13.04 -2.64
N MET A 37 -1.48 12.75 -3.64
CA MET A 37 -1.90 13.73 -4.66
C MET A 37 -3.40 13.60 -4.96
N SER A 38 -3.97 14.62 -5.61
CA SER A 38 -5.34 14.56 -6.14
C SER A 38 -5.51 13.36 -7.09
N PRO A 39 -6.70 12.74 -7.18
CA PRO A 39 -6.94 11.50 -7.92
C PRO A 39 -7.02 11.69 -9.46
N GLU A 40 -6.03 12.36 -10.04
CA GLU A 40 -5.98 12.77 -11.46
C GLU A 40 -4.94 11.97 -12.28
N HIS A 41 -4.13 11.13 -11.64
CA HIS A 41 -3.01 10.40 -12.27
C HIS A 41 -3.27 8.89 -12.31
N GLU A 42 -4.26 8.44 -13.09
CA GLU A 42 -4.72 7.04 -13.09
C GLU A 42 -3.59 6.00 -13.16
N ARG A 43 -2.63 6.16 -14.07
CA ARG A 43 -1.54 5.19 -14.26
C ARG A 43 -0.59 5.07 -13.07
N ALA A 44 -0.49 6.12 -12.25
CA ALA A 44 0.38 6.19 -11.07
C ALA A 44 -0.39 5.99 -9.76
N GLN A 45 -1.72 5.84 -9.82
CA GLN A 45 -2.63 5.83 -8.65
C GLN A 45 -3.49 4.58 -8.53
N ILE A 46 -3.55 3.74 -9.56
CA ILE A 46 -4.22 2.43 -9.46
C ILE A 46 -3.19 1.37 -9.07
N TRP A 47 -3.38 0.81 -7.88
CA TRP A 47 -2.52 -0.19 -7.27
C TRP A 47 -3.21 -1.55 -7.27
N GLU A 48 -2.48 -2.59 -7.62
CA GLU A 48 -2.90 -3.98 -7.47
C GLU A 48 -2.31 -4.53 -6.17
N VAL A 49 -3.20 -5.01 -5.29
CA VAL A 49 -2.84 -5.66 -4.03
C VAL A 49 -2.88 -7.17 -4.26
N LYS A 50 -1.74 -7.86 -4.02
CA LYS A 50 -1.56 -9.29 -4.28
C LYS A 50 -1.11 -10.02 -3.02
N LYS A 51 -1.72 -11.17 -2.71
CA LYS A 51 -1.31 -11.97 -1.55
C LYS A 51 0.02 -12.69 -1.83
N GLN A 52 0.91 -12.69 -0.84
CA GLN A 52 2.28 -13.21 -0.94
C GLN A 52 2.65 -13.99 0.34
N GLY A 53 1.92 -15.07 0.60
CA GLY A 53 2.10 -15.95 1.77
C GLY A 53 0.91 -15.90 2.74
N ASN A 54 1.15 -16.26 4.01
CA ASN A 54 0.15 -16.16 5.07
C ASN A 54 0.11 -14.72 5.60
N ASP A 55 -0.84 -13.94 5.05
CA ASP A 55 -1.23 -12.58 5.46
C ASP A 55 -0.26 -11.44 5.14
N GLU A 56 0.62 -11.68 4.18
CA GLU A 56 1.47 -10.67 3.58
C GLU A 56 0.97 -10.32 2.18
N TYR A 57 1.08 -9.04 1.82
CA TYR A 57 0.61 -8.51 0.55
C TYR A 57 1.67 -7.64 -0.10
N LEU A 58 1.73 -7.69 -1.43
CA LEU A 58 2.44 -6.70 -2.25
C LEU A 58 1.45 -5.63 -2.72
N ILE A 59 1.92 -4.40 -2.83
CA ILE A 59 1.19 -3.27 -3.39
C ILE A 59 1.97 -2.80 -4.61
N VAL A 60 1.52 -3.16 -5.81
CA VAL A 60 2.21 -2.88 -7.07
C VAL A 60 1.38 -1.98 -7.97
N LEU A 61 2.00 -1.24 -8.88
CA LEU A 61 1.25 -0.46 -9.86
C LEU A 61 0.50 -1.40 -10.80
N LYS A 62 -0.78 -1.12 -11.07
CA LYS A 62 -1.55 -1.88 -12.07
C LYS A 62 -0.97 -1.73 -13.48
N SER A 63 -0.32 -0.60 -13.76
CA SER A 63 0.33 -0.30 -15.03
C SER A 63 1.68 -1.02 -15.23
N ASP A 64 2.36 -1.39 -14.14
CA ASP A 64 3.59 -2.18 -14.16
C ASP A 64 3.71 -3.04 -12.88
N PRO A 65 3.40 -4.36 -12.97
CA PRO A 65 3.38 -5.24 -11.81
C PRO A 65 4.77 -5.52 -11.22
N ASN A 66 5.85 -5.09 -11.88
CA ASN A 66 7.22 -5.22 -11.36
C ASN A 66 7.63 -4.05 -10.47
N VAL A 67 6.78 -3.01 -10.37
CA VAL A 67 7.07 -1.79 -9.65
C VAL A 67 6.00 -1.55 -8.59
N GLY A 68 6.42 -1.22 -7.37
CA GLY A 68 5.49 -1.15 -6.24
C GLY A 68 6.04 -0.45 -5.00
N ALA A 69 5.21 -0.40 -3.96
CA ALA A 69 5.59 0.16 -2.67
C ALA A 69 6.77 -0.62 -2.08
N SER A 70 7.85 0.09 -1.79
CA SER A 70 9.10 -0.48 -1.30
C SER A 70 9.65 0.39 -0.17
N TYR A 71 10.49 -0.20 0.68
CA TYR A 71 11.20 0.53 1.74
C TYR A 71 12.65 0.02 1.85
N PRO A 72 13.58 0.84 2.35
CA PRO A 72 14.97 0.43 2.54
C PRO A 72 15.08 -0.75 3.51
N LYS A 73 16.15 -1.54 3.39
CA LYS A 73 16.42 -2.67 4.29
C LYS A 73 16.57 -2.24 5.75
N GLU A 74 17.19 -1.09 5.96
CA GLU A 74 17.32 -0.47 7.27
C GLU A 74 16.22 0.60 7.41
N LEU A 75 15.25 0.30 8.27
CA LEU A 75 14.11 1.16 8.54
C LEU A 75 14.42 2.06 9.74
N HIS A 76 14.45 3.36 9.49
CA HIS A 76 14.44 4.39 10.52
C HIS A 76 13.08 5.09 10.56
N PRO A 77 12.68 5.67 11.71
CA PRO A 77 11.58 6.64 11.74
C PRO A 77 11.80 7.68 10.64
N THR A 78 10.74 8.03 9.90
CA THR A 78 10.75 8.93 8.72
C THR A 78 11.33 8.37 7.41
N SER A 79 11.80 7.11 7.38
CA SER A 79 12.20 6.49 6.12
C SER A 79 11.01 6.45 5.16
N PRO A 80 11.12 7.03 3.96
CA PRO A 80 9.99 7.09 3.05
C PRO A 80 9.70 5.72 2.44
N VAL A 81 8.42 5.46 2.19
CA VAL A 81 8.04 4.44 1.22
C VAL A 81 8.32 4.99 -0.17
N VAL A 82 9.01 4.22 -0.99
CA VAL A 82 9.41 4.60 -2.34
C VAL A 82 8.73 3.72 -3.38
N LEU A 83 8.68 4.21 -4.61
CA LEU A 83 8.33 3.37 -5.76
C LEU A 83 9.56 2.57 -6.20
N GLY A 84 9.57 1.26 -6.01
CA GLY A 84 10.74 0.41 -6.28
C GLY A 84 10.45 -0.79 -7.16
N ARG A 85 11.49 -1.35 -7.78
CA ARG A 85 11.42 -2.59 -8.62
C ARG A 85 11.37 -3.89 -7.81
N GLN A 86 11.56 -3.80 -6.49
CA GLN A 86 11.48 -4.92 -5.57
C GLN A 86 10.45 -4.59 -4.49
N PRO A 87 9.14 -4.68 -4.83
CA PRO A 87 8.07 -4.34 -3.91
C PRO A 87 8.22 -5.12 -2.60
N CYS A 88 8.10 -4.41 -1.50
CA CYS A 88 8.20 -5.02 -0.18
C CYS A 88 6.84 -5.59 0.24
N LYS A 89 6.88 -6.52 1.20
CA LYS A 89 5.68 -7.12 1.76
C LYS A 89 5.11 -6.26 2.89
N PHE A 90 3.79 -6.19 2.94
CA PHE A 90 3.02 -5.46 3.95
C PHE A 90 1.97 -6.36 4.57
N LYS A 91 1.72 -6.19 5.87
CA LYS A 91 0.54 -6.75 6.53
C LYS A 91 -0.60 -5.76 6.46
N MET A 92 -1.80 -6.26 6.17
CA MET A 92 -3.00 -5.46 6.06
C MET A 92 -3.85 -5.69 7.32
N MET A 93 -4.20 -4.61 8.00
CA MET A 93 -5.03 -4.65 9.21
C MET A 93 -6.33 -3.91 8.95
N ALA A 94 -7.45 -4.58 9.15
CA ALA A 94 -8.74 -3.90 9.15
C ALA A 94 -8.81 -2.97 10.37
N MET A 95 -9.12 -1.70 10.14
CA MET A 95 -9.45 -0.77 11.22
C MET A 95 -10.95 -0.86 11.53
N GLU A 96 -11.30 -0.76 12.81
CA GLU A 96 -12.70 -0.81 13.27
C GLU A 96 -13.53 0.39 12.79
N GLN A 97 -12.86 1.50 12.46
CA GLN A 97 -13.46 2.69 11.86
C GLN A 97 -12.77 3.01 10.52
N PRO A 98 -13.54 3.37 9.47
CA PRO A 98 -12.95 3.81 8.22
C PRO A 98 -12.20 5.13 8.42
N ASN A 99 -10.97 5.22 7.90
CA ASN A 99 -10.16 6.44 7.93
C ASN A 99 -10.50 7.42 6.78
N HIS A 100 -11.55 7.14 6.00
CA HIS A 100 -11.97 7.97 4.88
C HIS A 100 -13.49 7.92 4.73
N PHE A 101 -14.11 9.09 4.60
CA PHE A 101 -15.52 9.24 4.26
C PHE A 101 -15.62 9.36 2.72
N VAL A 102 -16.35 8.46 2.07
CA VAL A 102 -16.65 8.54 0.63
C VAL A 102 -17.89 9.39 0.43
#